data_AF-A0A0N0TQS6-F1
#
_entry.id   AF-A0A0N0TQS6-F1
#
_cell.length_a   1.000
_cell.length_b   1.000
_cell.length_c   1.000
_cell.angle_alpha   90.00
_cell.angle_beta   90.00
_cell.angle_gamma   90.00
#
_symmetry.space_group_name_H-M   'P 1'
#
loop_
_entity.id
_entity.type
_entity.pdbx_description
1 polymer ?
#
loop_
_entity_poly.entity_id
_entity_poly.type
_entity_poly.pdbx_seq_one_letter_code
_entity_poly.pdbx_strand_id
1 'polypeptide(L)'
;MTATTTGVVPVAKRAGVGWGDLAWLTWRQHRWAIAGLVAGAAAVVALALVLVWRVDATGDMQGLFGRWRFISLGSVVMLAPIATGLAIAVFWAAPVLAREYEQRTHLVVWSQDITPTRWLTGKVVLLGVPAVAVAVGVGLAARALVDSINATSDRPVFELFAMPAFEAVPLVQTAYAAFGFALGLAFSAVTRRTVLSMGLTLGAFIGVRVVVAGLWRPNFQTPLFKVEPYDAYRQQWDGPGDGSWVVNSGFSDAAGNEVDYPACSNTVDQAAYAKCMNDNNVLFFTQYHPADRLVPFQLFESAIFLVLAAGLLALAFARVRRARRI
;
A
#
# COMPACT_ATOMS: atom_id res chain seq x y z
N MET A 1 -43.71 2.88 -69.01
CA MET A 1 -43.50 2.20 -67.72
C MET A 1 -42.01 1.98 -67.55
N THR A 2 -41.34 2.86 -66.83
CA THR A 2 -39.92 2.74 -66.49
C THR A 2 -39.82 2.07 -65.12
N ALA A 3 -39.27 0.86 -65.09
CA ALA A 3 -39.07 0.10 -63.87
C ALA A 3 -37.85 0.66 -63.12
N THR A 4 -38.09 1.27 -61.97
CA THR A 4 -37.03 1.73 -61.06
C THR A 4 -36.46 0.52 -60.33
N THR A 5 -35.28 0.05 -60.74
CA THR A 5 -34.52 -0.95 -59.98
C THR A 5 -34.00 -0.30 -58.69
N THR A 6 -34.61 -0.65 -57.56
CA THR A 6 -34.10 -0.32 -56.23
C THR A 6 -32.80 -1.10 -55.99
N GLY A 7 -31.66 -0.41 -56.12
CA GLY A 7 -30.36 -0.97 -55.74
C GLY A 7 -30.38 -1.33 -54.26
N VAL A 8 -30.20 -2.61 -53.94
CA VAL A 8 -29.98 -3.08 -52.57
C VAL A 8 -28.66 -2.49 -52.10
N VAL A 9 -28.73 -1.48 -51.23
CA VAL A 9 -27.55 -0.93 -50.56
C VAL A 9 -26.91 -2.07 -49.77
N PRO A 10 -25.63 -2.42 -50.02
CA PRO A 10 -24.98 -3.46 -49.25
C PRO A 10 -24.97 -3.03 -47.78
N VAL A 11 -25.57 -3.84 -46.91
CA VAL A 11 -25.52 -3.63 -45.46
C VAL A 11 -24.05 -3.74 -45.07
N ALA A 12 -23.40 -2.59 -44.88
CA ALA A 12 -22.06 -2.54 -44.33
C ALA A 12 -22.12 -3.24 -42.96
N LYS A 13 -21.51 -4.42 -42.86
CA LYS A 13 -21.31 -5.08 -41.56
C LYS A 13 -20.53 -4.10 -40.71
N ARG A 14 -21.20 -3.50 -39.71
CA ARG A 14 -20.52 -2.68 -38.70
C ARG A 14 -19.41 -3.55 -38.13
N ALA A 15 -18.17 -3.09 -38.26
CA ALA A 15 -17.06 -3.71 -37.56
C ALA A 15 -17.41 -3.68 -36.06
N GLY A 16 -17.46 -4.85 -35.42
CA GLY A 16 -17.78 -4.94 -34.00
C GLY A 16 -16.80 -4.09 -33.18
N VAL A 17 -17.23 -3.65 -32.00
CA VAL A 17 -16.41 -2.73 -31.18
C VAL A 17 -15.05 -3.35 -30.85
N GLY A 18 -13.99 -2.65 -31.25
CA GLY A 18 -12.60 -3.06 -31.07
C GLY A 18 -12.10 -2.78 -29.65
N TRP A 19 -10.95 -3.36 -29.30
CA TRP A 19 -10.26 -3.01 -28.05
C TRP A 19 -9.77 -1.56 -28.03
N GLY A 20 -9.44 -0.99 -29.20
CA GLY A 20 -9.08 0.42 -29.35
C GLY A 20 -10.24 1.36 -28.99
N ASP A 21 -11.46 1.04 -29.40
CA ASP A 21 -12.65 1.84 -29.07
C ASP A 21 -12.95 1.81 -27.56
N LEU A 22 -12.82 0.63 -26.94
CA LEU A 22 -12.94 0.47 -25.48
C LEU A 22 -11.87 1.27 -24.74
N ALA A 23 -10.61 1.24 -25.21
CA ALA A 23 -9.52 2.02 -24.64
C ALA A 23 -9.78 3.52 -24.73
N TRP A 24 -10.19 4.00 -25.90
CA TRP A 24 -10.48 5.41 -26.14
C TRP A 24 -11.66 5.91 -25.30
N LEU A 25 -12.74 5.12 -25.20
CA LEU A 25 -13.92 5.48 -24.41
C LEU A 25 -13.60 5.50 -22.92
N THR A 26 -12.90 4.47 -22.43
CA THR A 26 -12.46 4.38 -21.04
C THR A 26 -11.55 5.54 -20.68
N TRP A 27 -10.60 5.89 -21.56
CA TRP A 27 -9.74 7.06 -21.38
C TRP A 27 -10.57 8.34 -21.28
N ARG A 28 -11.47 8.63 -22.24
CA ARG A 28 -12.27 9.87 -22.20
C ARG A 28 -13.11 10.02 -20.94
N GLN A 29 -13.64 8.92 -20.43
CA GLN A 29 -14.49 8.91 -19.24
C GLN A 29 -13.70 9.15 -17.95
N HIS A 30 -12.47 8.61 -17.86
CA HIS A 30 -11.65 8.63 -16.65
C HIS A 30 -10.47 9.60 -16.69
N ARG A 31 -10.21 10.30 -17.81
CA ARG A 31 -9.01 11.11 -18.05
C ARG A 31 -8.68 12.10 -16.94
N TRP A 32 -9.67 12.75 -16.32
CA TRP A 32 -9.40 13.75 -15.30
C TRP A 32 -9.01 13.14 -13.96
N ALA A 33 -9.63 12.03 -13.59
CA ALA A 33 -9.25 11.28 -12.40
C ALA A 33 -7.85 10.67 -12.56
N ILE A 34 -7.58 10.07 -13.73
CA ILE A 34 -6.27 9.50 -14.06
C ILE A 34 -5.21 10.60 -14.09
N ALA A 35 -5.45 11.70 -14.81
CA ALA A 35 -4.48 12.80 -14.92
C ALA A 35 -4.17 13.42 -13.56
N GLY A 36 -5.17 13.64 -12.70
CA GLY A 36 -4.94 14.18 -11.36
C GLY A 36 -4.09 13.26 -10.49
N LEU A 37 -4.41 11.95 -10.45
CA LEU A 37 -3.64 10.99 -9.65
C LEU A 37 -2.24 10.76 -10.20
N VAL A 38 -2.09 10.66 -11.52
CA VAL A 38 -0.78 10.51 -12.18
C VAL A 38 0.07 11.76 -11.98
N ALA A 39 -0.50 12.97 -12.10
CA ALA A 39 0.23 14.21 -11.86
C ALA A 39 0.67 14.32 -10.38
N GLY A 40 -0.21 13.98 -9.44
CA GLY A 40 0.14 13.92 -8.02
C GLY A 40 1.27 12.93 -7.73
N ALA A 41 1.16 11.70 -8.26
CA ALA A 41 2.21 10.69 -8.13
C ALA A 41 3.53 11.13 -8.78
N ALA A 42 3.47 11.74 -9.97
CA ALA A 42 4.65 12.26 -10.66
C ALA A 42 5.32 13.39 -9.86
N ALA A 43 4.55 14.28 -9.23
CA ALA A 43 5.10 15.32 -8.36
C ALA A 43 5.82 14.72 -7.13
N VAL A 44 5.22 13.72 -6.50
CA VAL A 44 5.85 12.99 -5.38
C VAL A 44 7.13 12.29 -5.84
N VAL A 45 7.08 11.57 -6.96
CA VAL A 45 8.25 10.86 -7.52
C VAL A 45 9.36 11.86 -7.86
N ALA A 46 9.04 12.96 -8.52
CA ALA A 46 10.01 14.01 -8.85
C ALA A 46 10.64 14.60 -7.58
N LEU A 47 9.85 14.89 -6.56
CA LEU A 47 10.35 15.38 -5.28
C LEU A 47 11.28 14.36 -4.62
N ALA A 48 10.89 13.08 -4.55
CA ALA A 48 11.70 12.01 -4.00
C ALA A 48 13.05 11.89 -4.74
N LEU A 49 13.03 11.91 -6.07
CA LEU A 49 14.24 11.80 -6.89
C LEU A 49 15.14 13.03 -6.77
N VAL A 50 14.59 14.23 -6.61
CA VAL A 50 15.37 15.46 -6.32
C VAL A 50 16.08 15.34 -4.97
N LEU A 51 15.40 14.79 -3.96
CA LEU A 51 16.00 14.54 -2.65
C LEU A 51 17.10 13.48 -2.73
N VAL A 52 16.85 12.35 -3.40
CA VAL A 52 17.85 11.29 -3.66
C VAL A 52 19.08 11.88 -4.35
N TRP A 53 18.87 12.56 -5.49
CA TRP A 53 19.96 13.17 -6.25
C TRP A 53 20.79 14.11 -5.38
N ARG A 54 20.16 14.89 -4.49
CA ARG A 54 20.89 15.77 -3.61
C ARG A 54 21.75 14.99 -2.61
N VAL A 55 21.18 14.02 -1.92
CA VAL A 55 21.91 13.23 -0.91
C VAL A 55 23.07 12.49 -1.58
N ASP A 56 22.83 11.84 -2.71
CA ASP A 56 23.85 11.10 -3.44
C ASP A 56 24.95 12.01 -4.01
N ALA A 57 24.61 13.23 -4.46
CA ALA A 57 25.58 14.17 -5.02
C ALA A 57 26.48 14.83 -3.97
N THR A 58 26.01 15.02 -2.73
CA THR A 58 26.79 15.74 -1.71
C THR A 58 27.14 14.96 -0.46
N GLY A 59 26.56 13.78 -0.27
CA GLY A 59 26.73 12.99 0.96
C GLY A 59 26.27 13.71 2.22
N ASP A 60 25.42 14.73 2.10
CA ASP A 60 25.02 15.61 3.20
C ASP A 60 23.57 16.07 3.09
N MET A 61 22.87 16.02 4.22
CA MET A 61 21.49 16.45 4.42
C MET A 61 21.39 17.87 5.01
N GLN A 62 22.50 18.51 5.40
CA GLN A 62 22.48 19.82 6.07
C GLN A 62 22.35 20.99 5.09
N GLY A 63 23.01 20.93 3.93
CA GLY A 63 23.21 22.10 3.05
C GLY A 63 22.00 22.79 2.42
N LEU A 64 20.82 22.15 2.32
CA LEU A 64 19.62 22.79 1.72
C LEU A 64 18.76 23.53 2.74
N PHE A 65 18.30 22.81 3.77
CA PHE A 65 17.35 23.32 4.77
C PHE A 65 17.71 22.89 6.20
N GLY A 66 18.87 22.26 6.41
CA GLY A 66 19.25 21.60 7.66
C GLY A 66 18.72 20.17 7.77
N ARG A 67 19.49 19.30 8.45
CA ARG A 67 19.24 17.84 8.55
C ARG A 67 17.82 17.50 9.01
N TRP A 68 17.32 18.13 10.07
CA TRP A 68 15.99 17.84 10.61
C TRP A 68 14.86 18.16 9.64
N ARG A 69 14.94 19.30 8.94
CA ARG A 69 13.94 19.67 7.92
C ARG A 69 14.00 18.76 6.71
N PHE A 70 15.21 18.34 6.32
CA PHE A 70 15.40 17.37 5.24
C PHE A 70 14.73 16.03 5.57
N ILE A 71 15.03 15.48 6.76
CA ILE A 71 14.40 14.24 7.24
C ILE A 71 12.88 14.41 7.33
N SER A 72 12.40 15.53 7.86
CA SER A 72 10.96 15.81 7.96
C SER A 72 10.28 15.81 6.57
N LEU A 73 10.91 16.42 5.57
CA LEU A 73 10.42 16.40 4.20
C LEU A 73 10.43 14.98 3.62
N GLY A 74 11.49 14.21 3.86
CA GLY A 74 11.56 12.80 3.50
C GLY A 74 10.43 11.99 4.13
N SER A 75 10.14 12.19 5.41
CA SER A 75 9.03 11.55 6.12
C SER A 75 7.67 11.89 5.52
N VAL A 76 7.46 13.13 5.05
CA VAL A 76 6.23 13.51 4.34
C VAL A 76 6.12 12.79 3.00
N VAL A 77 7.23 12.66 2.24
CA VAL A 77 7.26 11.87 1.00
C VAL A 77 6.95 10.40 1.27
N MET A 78 7.40 9.85 2.40
CA MET A 78 7.11 8.47 2.81
C MET A 78 5.63 8.22 3.17
N LEU A 79 4.80 9.25 3.30
CA LEU A 79 3.33 9.06 3.40
C LEU A 79 2.69 8.68 2.07
N ALA A 80 3.36 8.95 0.94
CA ALA A 80 2.79 8.71 -0.37
C ALA A 80 2.62 7.22 -0.71
N PRO A 81 3.59 6.30 -0.45
CA PRO A 81 3.35 4.86 -0.57
C PRO A 81 2.14 4.37 0.25
N ILE A 82 1.93 4.95 1.44
CA ILE A 82 0.79 4.61 2.32
C ILE A 82 -0.53 5.05 1.69
N ALA A 83 -0.57 6.28 1.17
CA ALA A 83 -1.77 6.89 0.60
C ALA A 83 -2.12 6.40 -0.81
N THR A 84 -1.14 5.94 -1.61
CA THR A 84 -1.34 5.66 -3.04
C THR A 84 -2.34 4.53 -3.28
N GLY A 85 -2.21 3.40 -2.57
CA GLY A 85 -3.16 2.28 -2.67
C GLY A 85 -4.59 2.70 -2.29
N LEU A 86 -4.74 3.54 -1.27
CA LEU A 86 -6.02 4.08 -0.84
C LEU A 86 -6.62 5.03 -1.88
N ALA A 87 -5.80 5.93 -2.43
CA ALA A 87 -6.24 6.88 -3.45
C ALA A 87 -6.70 6.15 -4.73
N ILE A 88 -6.00 5.10 -5.13
CA ILE A 88 -6.42 4.20 -6.21
C ILE A 88 -7.75 3.54 -5.86
N ALA A 89 -7.91 3.01 -4.64
CA ALA A 89 -9.14 2.35 -4.25
C ALA A 89 -10.35 3.29 -4.33
N VAL A 90 -10.26 4.46 -3.69
CA VAL A 90 -11.38 5.38 -3.46
C VAL A 90 -11.66 6.27 -4.66
N PHE A 91 -10.64 6.89 -5.25
CA PHE A 91 -10.84 7.92 -6.27
C PHE A 91 -10.72 7.37 -7.70
N TRP A 92 -9.98 6.27 -7.88
CA TRP A 92 -9.80 5.65 -9.19
C TRP A 92 -10.81 4.53 -9.41
N ALA A 93 -10.85 3.51 -8.55
CA ALA A 93 -11.57 2.27 -8.79
C ALA A 93 -13.04 2.28 -8.32
N ALA A 94 -13.32 2.82 -7.13
CA ALA A 94 -14.67 2.84 -6.56
C ALA A 94 -15.74 3.55 -7.43
N PRO A 95 -15.41 4.57 -8.25
CA PRO A 95 -16.37 5.18 -9.15
C PRO A 95 -16.56 4.44 -10.49
N VAL A 96 -15.71 3.46 -10.84
CA VAL A 96 -15.59 2.93 -12.22
C VAL A 96 -16.91 2.39 -12.76
N LEU A 97 -17.60 1.55 -11.98
CA LEU A 97 -18.88 0.97 -12.38
C LEU A 97 -20.06 1.73 -11.76
N ALA A 98 -19.88 2.27 -10.55
CA ALA A 98 -20.94 2.89 -9.77
C ALA A 98 -21.47 4.13 -10.48
N ARG A 99 -20.57 4.94 -11.06
CA ARG A 99 -20.93 6.11 -11.85
C ARG A 99 -21.73 5.73 -13.10
N GLU A 100 -21.37 4.63 -13.75
CA GLU A 100 -22.11 4.13 -14.94
C GLU A 100 -23.45 3.50 -14.61
N TYR A 101 -23.58 2.91 -13.41
CA TYR A 101 -24.86 2.45 -12.92
C TYR A 101 -25.78 3.61 -12.57
N GLU A 102 -25.29 4.63 -11.88
CA GLU A 102 -26.05 5.84 -11.55
C GLU A 102 -26.51 6.58 -12.82
N GLN A 103 -25.62 6.74 -13.80
CA GLN A 103 -25.92 7.41 -15.06
C GLN A 103 -26.65 6.51 -16.09
N ARG A 104 -26.85 5.22 -15.75
CA ARG A 104 -27.43 4.19 -16.64
C ARG A 104 -26.73 4.03 -18.00
N THR A 105 -25.50 4.51 -18.13
CA THR A 105 -24.72 4.40 -19.37
C THR A 105 -24.35 2.96 -19.71
N HIS A 106 -24.23 2.10 -18.70
CA HIS A 106 -24.01 0.66 -18.89
C HIS A 106 -25.07 -0.03 -19.76
N LEU A 107 -26.32 0.44 -19.78
CA LEU A 107 -27.39 -0.12 -20.61
C LEU A 107 -27.11 0.11 -22.11
N VAL A 108 -26.56 1.26 -22.47
CA VAL A 108 -26.18 1.59 -23.85
C VAL A 108 -24.94 0.80 -24.27
N VAL A 109 -23.98 0.62 -23.37
CA VAL A 109 -22.78 -0.16 -23.68
C VAL A 109 -23.11 -1.64 -23.88
N TRP A 110 -24.00 -2.20 -23.06
CA TRP A 110 -24.38 -3.61 -23.15
C TRP A 110 -25.38 -3.93 -24.27
N SER A 111 -26.05 -2.92 -24.86
CA SER A 111 -26.88 -3.08 -26.04
C SER A 111 -26.09 -3.05 -27.36
N GLN A 112 -24.83 -2.60 -27.30
CA GLN A 112 -23.87 -2.75 -28.40
C GLN A 112 -23.27 -4.15 -28.41
N ASP A 113 -22.48 -4.50 -29.44
CA ASP A 113 -21.86 -5.82 -29.63
C ASP A 113 -20.74 -6.16 -28.60
N ILE A 114 -20.87 -5.71 -27.35
CA ILE A 114 -19.89 -5.88 -26.26
C ILE A 114 -20.51 -6.69 -25.13
N THR A 115 -19.91 -7.84 -24.81
CA THR A 115 -20.33 -8.64 -23.65
C THR A 115 -19.92 -7.97 -22.33
N PRO A 116 -20.73 -8.08 -21.25
CA PRO A 116 -20.38 -7.49 -19.96
C PRO A 116 -19.04 -7.97 -19.37
N THR A 117 -18.65 -9.22 -19.67
CA THR A 117 -17.35 -9.75 -19.26
C THR A 117 -16.21 -9.09 -20.02
N ARG A 118 -16.31 -8.97 -21.35
CA ARG A 118 -15.30 -8.28 -22.17
C ARG A 118 -15.17 -6.80 -21.77
N TRP A 119 -16.30 -6.14 -21.51
CA TRP A 119 -16.35 -4.77 -21.01
C TRP A 119 -15.64 -4.62 -19.65
N LEU A 120 -15.94 -5.49 -18.68
CA LEU A 120 -15.29 -5.44 -17.37
C LEU A 120 -13.79 -5.77 -17.46
N THR A 121 -13.40 -6.78 -18.24
CA THR A 121 -11.99 -7.10 -18.48
C THR A 121 -11.24 -5.91 -19.08
N GLY A 122 -11.83 -5.21 -20.03
CA GLY A 122 -11.27 -3.98 -20.59
C GLY A 122 -11.01 -2.93 -19.51
N LYS A 123 -11.99 -2.67 -18.64
CA LYS A 123 -11.82 -1.72 -17.52
C LYS A 123 -10.73 -2.14 -16.55
N VAL A 124 -10.67 -3.42 -16.19
CA VAL A 124 -9.66 -3.95 -15.26
C VAL A 124 -8.26 -3.81 -15.84
N VAL A 125 -8.05 -4.18 -17.12
CA VAL A 125 -6.73 -4.08 -17.74
C VAL A 125 -6.33 -2.62 -17.97
N LEU A 126 -7.22 -1.83 -18.57
CA LEU A 126 -6.93 -0.44 -18.97
C LEU A 126 -6.78 0.52 -17.80
N LEU A 127 -7.41 0.24 -16.64
CA LEU A 127 -7.33 1.11 -15.46
C LEU A 127 -6.49 0.49 -14.34
N GLY A 128 -6.54 -0.83 -14.17
CA GLY A 128 -5.83 -1.52 -13.09
C GLY A 128 -4.33 -1.61 -13.34
N VAL A 129 -3.89 -1.93 -14.56
CA VAL A 129 -2.45 -2.01 -14.87
C VAL A 129 -1.75 -0.65 -14.69
N PRO A 130 -2.28 0.47 -15.22
CA PRO A 130 -1.69 1.78 -14.94
C PRO A 130 -1.71 2.17 -13.47
N ALA A 131 -2.79 1.85 -12.73
CA ALA A 131 -2.86 2.14 -11.31
C ALA A 131 -1.76 1.41 -10.51
N VAL A 132 -1.52 0.13 -10.81
CA VAL A 132 -0.42 -0.64 -10.22
C VAL A 132 0.94 -0.04 -10.61
N ALA A 133 1.13 0.30 -11.88
CA ALA A 133 2.38 0.92 -12.36
C ALA A 133 2.69 2.24 -11.64
N VAL A 134 1.67 3.07 -11.39
CA VAL A 134 1.81 4.32 -10.61
C VAL A 134 2.27 4.01 -9.18
N ALA A 135 1.63 3.05 -8.50
CA ALA A 135 2.03 2.66 -7.15
C ALA A 135 3.45 2.10 -7.08
N VAL A 136 3.85 1.28 -8.05
CA VAL A 136 5.22 0.77 -8.18
C VAL A 136 6.21 1.91 -8.37
N GLY A 137 5.90 2.91 -9.22
CA GLY A 137 6.77 4.07 -9.42
C GLY A 137 6.96 4.90 -8.16
N VAL A 138 5.88 5.15 -7.41
CA VAL A 138 5.94 5.83 -6.10
C VAL A 138 6.77 5.02 -5.10
N GLY A 139 6.56 3.70 -5.03
CA GLY A 139 7.35 2.81 -4.18
C GLY A 139 8.84 2.82 -4.52
N LEU A 140 9.20 2.67 -5.79
CA LEU A 140 10.61 2.70 -6.24
C LEU A 140 11.31 4.00 -5.86
N ALA A 141 10.67 5.15 -6.10
CA ALA A 141 11.23 6.45 -5.75
C ALA A 141 11.36 6.63 -4.23
N ALA A 142 10.36 6.17 -3.47
CA ALA A 142 10.39 6.17 -2.01
C ALA A 142 11.50 5.26 -1.46
N ARG A 143 11.66 4.07 -2.04
CA ARG A 143 12.70 3.11 -1.64
C ARG A 143 14.10 3.67 -1.89
N ALA A 144 14.32 4.28 -3.06
CA ALA A 144 15.57 4.96 -3.36
C ALA A 144 15.88 6.08 -2.36
N LEU A 145 14.86 6.84 -1.93
CA LEU A 145 15.02 7.87 -0.91
C LEU A 145 15.42 7.30 0.46
N VAL A 146 14.78 6.20 0.88
CA VAL A 146 15.14 5.49 2.12
C VAL A 146 16.60 5.03 2.07
N ASP A 147 17.00 4.38 0.98
CA ASP A 147 18.35 3.84 0.82
C ASP A 147 19.41 4.95 0.80
N SER A 148 19.17 6.02 0.07
CA SER A 148 20.06 7.18 -0.01
C SER A 148 20.22 7.89 1.35
N ILE A 149 19.12 8.14 2.07
CA ILE A 149 19.18 8.76 3.40
C ILE A 149 19.91 7.85 4.40
N ASN A 150 19.57 6.56 4.45
CA ASN A 150 20.19 5.63 5.38
C ASN A 150 21.69 5.43 5.10
N ALA A 151 22.13 5.53 3.84
CA ALA A 151 23.55 5.42 3.49
C ALA A 151 24.44 6.56 4.04
N THR A 152 23.84 7.68 4.46
CA THR A 152 24.58 8.85 4.99
C THR A 152 24.62 8.93 6.51
N SER A 153 24.12 7.91 7.21
CA SER A 153 24.09 7.87 8.67
C SER A 153 24.60 6.51 9.16
N ASP A 154 25.41 6.52 10.23
CA ASP A 154 25.90 5.28 10.85
C ASP A 154 24.76 4.41 11.41
N ARG A 155 23.61 5.04 11.71
CA ARG A 155 22.37 4.38 12.09
C ARG A 155 21.26 4.70 11.09
N PRO A 156 20.42 3.72 10.72
CA PRO A 156 19.34 3.95 9.78
C PRO A 156 18.35 4.98 10.34
N VAL A 157 18.10 6.05 9.59
CA VAL A 157 17.08 7.06 9.92
C VAL A 157 15.69 6.49 9.71
N PHE A 158 15.53 5.66 8.67
CA PHE A 158 14.31 4.94 8.37
C PHE A 158 14.53 3.44 8.57
N GLU A 159 14.04 2.92 9.69
CA GLU A 159 14.05 1.48 9.97
C GLU A 159 13.21 0.73 8.94
N LEU A 160 13.75 -0.35 8.39
CA LEU A 160 13.13 -1.05 7.25
C LEU A 160 11.81 -1.75 7.58
N PHE A 161 11.62 -2.15 8.83
CA PHE A 161 10.35 -2.71 9.32
C PHE A 161 9.33 -1.64 9.73
N ALA A 162 9.78 -0.39 9.96
CA ALA A 162 8.87 0.69 10.28
C ALA A 162 7.92 0.93 9.11
N MET A 163 6.67 1.22 9.44
CA MET A 163 5.57 1.31 8.48
C MET A 163 5.88 2.14 7.22
N PRO A 164 6.49 3.33 7.30
CA PRO A 164 6.77 4.11 6.09
C PRO A 164 7.79 3.45 5.14
N ALA A 165 8.82 2.80 5.68
CA ALA A 165 9.87 2.17 4.87
C ALA A 165 9.47 0.78 4.36
N PHE A 166 8.77 -0.01 5.19
CA PHE A 166 8.24 -1.32 4.80
C PHE A 166 7.30 -1.20 3.60
N GLU A 167 6.50 -0.13 3.57
CA GLU A 167 5.54 0.13 2.50
C GLU A 167 6.16 0.71 1.24
N ALA A 168 7.36 1.28 1.29
CA ALA A 168 8.03 1.79 0.11
C ALA A 168 8.42 0.67 -0.88
N VAL A 169 8.40 -0.60 -0.46
CA VAL A 169 8.84 -1.71 -1.31
C VAL A 169 7.87 -1.93 -2.50
N PRO A 170 8.39 -2.01 -3.75
CA PRO A 170 7.56 -2.16 -4.95
C PRO A 170 6.61 -3.37 -4.92
N LEU A 171 7.06 -4.48 -4.34
CA LEU A 171 6.27 -5.70 -4.20
C LEU A 171 5.03 -5.49 -3.32
N VAL A 172 5.19 -4.76 -2.22
CA VAL A 172 4.13 -4.44 -1.27
C VAL A 172 3.16 -3.42 -1.88
N GLN A 173 3.70 -2.40 -2.56
CA GLN A 173 2.89 -1.41 -3.29
C GLN A 173 2.05 -2.04 -4.40
N THR A 174 2.61 -3.01 -5.13
CA THR A 174 1.89 -3.78 -6.15
C THR A 174 0.67 -4.46 -5.55
N ALA A 175 0.85 -5.13 -4.41
CA ALA A 175 -0.23 -5.85 -3.74
C ALA A 175 -1.31 -4.92 -3.18
N TYR A 176 -0.93 -3.80 -2.55
CA TYR A 176 -1.91 -2.83 -2.04
C TYR A 176 -2.68 -2.12 -3.15
N ALA A 177 -2.01 -1.77 -4.27
CA ALA A 177 -2.68 -1.16 -5.41
C ALA A 177 -3.65 -2.13 -6.08
N ALA A 178 -3.25 -3.40 -6.27
CA ALA A 178 -4.11 -4.44 -6.81
C ALA A 178 -5.33 -4.69 -5.89
N PHE A 179 -5.10 -4.81 -4.57
CA PHE A 179 -6.16 -4.94 -3.58
C PHE A 179 -7.09 -3.74 -3.57
N GLY A 180 -6.55 -2.52 -3.48
CA GLY A 180 -7.33 -1.29 -3.48
C GLY A 180 -8.19 -1.14 -4.73
N PHE A 181 -7.60 -1.39 -5.90
CA PHE A 181 -8.33 -1.39 -7.17
C PHE A 181 -9.46 -2.43 -7.18
N ALA A 182 -9.18 -3.68 -6.77
CA ALA A 182 -10.18 -4.75 -6.72
C ALA A 182 -11.30 -4.46 -5.71
N LEU A 183 -10.97 -3.91 -4.55
CA LEU A 183 -11.91 -3.54 -3.49
C LEU A 183 -12.86 -2.44 -3.95
N GLY A 184 -12.31 -1.36 -4.52
CA GLY A 184 -13.10 -0.27 -5.09
C GLY A 184 -14.03 -0.78 -6.19
N LEU A 185 -13.50 -1.59 -7.12
CA LEU A 185 -14.29 -2.17 -8.20
C LEU A 185 -15.40 -3.11 -7.69
N ALA A 186 -15.13 -3.91 -6.66
CA ALA A 186 -16.11 -4.80 -6.05
C ALA A 186 -17.26 -4.03 -5.39
N PHE A 187 -16.96 -3.03 -4.54
CA PHE A 187 -18.00 -2.18 -3.97
C PHE A 187 -18.75 -1.42 -5.05
N SER A 188 -18.05 -0.94 -6.06
CA SER A 188 -18.64 -0.28 -7.22
C SER A 188 -19.65 -1.17 -7.94
N ALA A 189 -19.36 -2.47 -8.09
CA ALA A 189 -20.26 -3.45 -8.70
C ALA A 189 -21.48 -3.77 -7.82
N VAL A 190 -21.31 -3.74 -6.50
CA VAL A 190 -22.30 -4.15 -5.51
C VAL A 190 -23.29 -3.02 -5.21
N THR A 191 -22.79 -1.82 -4.89
CA THR A 191 -23.60 -0.72 -4.37
C THR A 191 -24.34 0.03 -5.46
N ARG A 192 -23.75 0.08 -6.67
CA ARG A 192 -24.27 0.86 -7.80
C ARG A 192 -24.47 2.35 -7.50
N ARG A 193 -23.83 2.86 -6.44
CA ARG A 193 -23.88 4.26 -5.99
C ARG A 193 -22.46 4.75 -5.70
N THR A 194 -22.06 5.83 -6.34
CA THR A 194 -20.66 6.30 -6.38
C THR A 194 -20.18 6.69 -4.99
N VAL A 195 -20.89 7.58 -4.31
CA VAL A 195 -20.49 8.08 -2.98
C VAL A 195 -20.49 6.95 -1.93
N LEU A 196 -21.49 6.06 -1.98
CA LEU A 196 -21.55 4.91 -1.08
C LEU A 196 -20.41 3.92 -1.35
N SER A 197 -20.09 3.66 -2.62
CA SER A 197 -18.94 2.85 -3.02
C SER A 197 -17.63 3.40 -2.47
N MET A 198 -17.40 4.71 -2.62
CA MET A 198 -16.20 5.39 -2.13
C MET A 198 -16.08 5.29 -0.61
N GLY A 199 -17.16 5.56 0.13
CA GLY A 199 -17.17 5.50 1.60
C GLY A 199 -16.90 4.09 2.14
N LEU A 200 -17.54 3.07 1.56
CA LEU A 200 -17.28 1.67 1.96
C LEU A 200 -15.87 1.23 1.61
N THR A 201 -15.35 1.64 0.45
CA THR A 201 -13.99 1.32 0.03
C THR A 201 -12.96 1.95 0.96
N LEU A 202 -13.15 3.22 1.36
CA LEU A 202 -12.28 3.91 2.31
C LEU A 202 -12.20 3.16 3.65
N GLY A 203 -13.37 2.90 4.26
CA GLY A 203 -13.43 2.22 5.55
C GLY A 203 -12.86 0.80 5.51
N ALA A 204 -13.21 0.03 4.47
CA ALA A 204 -12.72 -1.34 4.32
C ALA A 204 -11.22 -1.40 4.02
N PHE A 205 -10.69 -0.50 3.19
CA PHE A 205 -9.25 -0.46 2.88
C PHE A 205 -8.44 -0.18 4.15
N ILE A 206 -8.81 0.86 4.91
CA ILE A 206 -8.15 1.22 6.16
C ILE A 206 -8.29 0.07 7.17
N GLY A 207 -9.50 -0.47 7.36
CA GLY A 207 -9.74 -1.54 8.31
C GLY A 207 -8.90 -2.79 8.05
N VAL A 208 -8.86 -3.25 6.79
CA VAL A 208 -8.04 -4.42 6.42
C VAL A 208 -6.55 -4.13 6.64
N ARG A 209 -6.07 -2.94 6.27
CA ARG A 209 -4.65 -2.57 6.45
C ARG A 209 -4.27 -2.49 7.92
N VAL A 210 -5.12 -1.92 8.78
CA VAL A 210 -4.90 -1.87 10.24
C VAL A 210 -4.85 -3.27 10.84
N VAL A 211 -5.77 -4.16 10.45
CA VAL A 211 -5.78 -5.55 10.93
C VAL A 211 -4.51 -6.29 10.49
N VAL A 212 -4.15 -6.22 9.20
CA VAL A 212 -3.00 -6.96 8.69
C VAL A 212 -1.69 -6.40 9.26
N ALA A 213 -1.48 -5.09 9.21
CA ALA A 213 -0.23 -4.47 9.67
C ALA A 213 -0.07 -4.48 11.20
N GLY A 214 -1.16 -4.24 11.94
CA GLY A 214 -1.13 -4.10 13.39
C GLY A 214 -1.30 -5.41 14.14
N LEU A 215 -2.18 -6.31 13.69
CA LEU A 215 -2.53 -7.53 14.43
C LEU A 215 -1.83 -8.77 13.86
N TRP A 216 -1.75 -8.88 12.53
CA TRP A 216 -1.24 -10.11 11.90
C TRP A 216 0.26 -10.08 11.63
N ARG A 217 0.80 -8.95 11.16
CA ARG A 217 2.22 -8.83 10.80
C ARG A 217 3.17 -9.21 11.93
N PRO A 218 2.98 -8.77 13.19
CA PRO A 218 3.85 -9.19 14.30
C PRO A 218 3.85 -10.72 14.54
N ASN A 219 2.84 -11.42 14.01
CA ASN A 219 2.60 -12.85 14.23
C ASN A 219 2.79 -13.69 12.95
N PHE A 220 3.32 -13.13 11.86
CA PHE A 220 3.61 -13.92 10.64
C PHE A 220 4.63 -15.04 10.88
N GLN A 221 5.55 -14.82 11.82
CA GLN A 221 6.47 -15.82 12.34
C GLN A 221 6.56 -15.64 13.85
N THR A 222 7.01 -16.66 14.57
CA THR A 222 7.25 -16.54 16.01
C THR A 222 8.43 -15.58 16.26
N PRO A 223 8.26 -14.51 17.07
CA PRO A 223 9.35 -13.61 17.45
C PRO A 223 10.48 -14.38 18.16
N LEU A 224 11.71 -13.94 17.97
CA LEU A 224 12.84 -14.45 18.74
C LEU A 224 12.88 -13.75 20.09
N PHE A 225 13.34 -14.47 21.11
CA PHE A 225 13.43 -13.98 22.48
C PHE A 225 14.90 -13.83 22.87
N LYS A 226 15.25 -12.67 23.41
CA LYS A 226 16.58 -12.42 23.99
C LYS A 226 16.41 -11.84 25.38
N VAL A 227 17.12 -12.41 26.35
CA VAL A 227 17.14 -11.93 27.74
C VAL A 227 18.54 -11.44 28.03
N GLU A 228 18.63 -10.22 28.53
CA GLU A 228 19.89 -9.56 28.82
C GLU A 228 19.85 -8.88 30.19
N PRO A 229 21.01 -8.74 30.86
CA PRO A 229 21.15 -7.85 32.00
C PRO A 229 20.71 -6.42 31.67
N TYR A 230 20.14 -5.72 32.65
CA TYR A 230 19.58 -4.38 32.46
C TYR A 230 20.62 -3.36 31.94
N ASP A 231 21.86 -3.48 32.39
CA ASP A 231 22.99 -2.65 31.98
C ASP A 231 23.41 -2.87 30.52
N ALA A 232 23.31 -4.10 30.01
CA ALA A 232 23.54 -4.43 28.61
C ALA A 232 22.42 -3.85 27.70
N TYR A 233 21.16 -3.98 28.11
CA TYR A 233 20.02 -3.36 27.41
C TYR A 233 20.19 -1.84 27.31
N ARG A 234 20.61 -1.16 28.39
CA ARG A 234 20.81 0.29 28.39
C ARG A 234 21.82 0.78 27.34
N GLN A 235 22.76 -0.09 26.94
CA GLN A 235 23.74 0.21 25.90
C GLN A 235 23.18 -0.06 24.49
N GLN A 236 22.14 -0.88 24.35
CA GLN A 236 21.43 -1.20 23.10
C GLN A 236 20.09 -0.46 23.01
N TRP A 237 20.13 0.80 22.53
CA TRP A 237 18.92 1.60 22.26
C TRP A 237 18.05 1.06 21.11
N ASP A 238 18.61 0.22 20.23
CA ASP A 238 18.00 -0.19 18.95
C ASP A 238 17.62 -1.69 18.92
N GLY A 239 17.52 -2.33 20.09
CA GLY A 239 17.26 -3.77 20.21
C GLY A 239 18.50 -4.65 19.96
N PRO A 240 18.30 -5.97 19.83
CA PRO A 240 19.40 -6.94 19.81
C PRO A 240 20.40 -6.86 18.64
N GLY A 241 20.10 -6.08 17.59
CA GLY A 241 20.97 -5.91 16.43
C GLY A 241 20.43 -4.95 15.37
N ASP A 242 21.28 -4.61 14.40
CA ASP A 242 21.01 -3.63 13.35
C ASP A 242 19.83 -4.05 12.44
N GLY A 243 18.79 -3.22 12.41
CA GLY A 243 17.61 -3.44 11.57
C GLY A 243 16.63 -4.50 12.09
N SER A 244 16.77 -4.89 13.36
CA SER A 244 15.77 -5.72 14.04
C SER A 244 14.48 -4.94 14.32
N TRP A 245 13.35 -5.63 14.28
CA TRP A 245 12.06 -5.05 14.67
C TRP A 245 11.64 -5.58 16.03
N VAL A 246 11.60 -4.70 17.02
CA VAL A 246 11.10 -5.01 18.37
C VAL A 246 9.58 -5.06 18.35
N VAL A 247 9.03 -6.19 18.76
CA VAL A 247 7.58 -6.45 18.84
C VAL A 247 7.08 -6.20 20.25
N ASN A 248 7.82 -6.70 21.25
CA ASN A 248 7.51 -6.53 22.66
C ASN A 248 8.81 -6.50 23.45
N SER A 249 8.81 -5.82 24.59
CA SER A 249 9.96 -5.75 25.48
C SER A 249 9.49 -5.44 26.89
N GLY A 250 10.18 -5.99 27.89
CA GLY A 250 9.81 -5.77 29.27
C GLY A 250 10.85 -6.34 30.24
N PHE A 251 10.44 -6.46 31.50
CA PHE A 251 11.28 -7.04 32.54
C PHE A 251 10.98 -8.52 32.71
N SER A 252 12.00 -9.29 33.02
CA SER A 252 11.89 -10.72 33.29
C SER A 252 12.68 -11.12 34.52
N ASP A 253 12.27 -12.19 35.19
CA ASP A 253 13.07 -12.83 36.23
C ASP A 253 14.24 -13.64 35.63
N ALA A 254 15.09 -14.22 36.48
CA ALA A 254 16.20 -15.08 36.05
C ALA A 254 15.73 -16.37 35.32
N ALA A 255 14.46 -16.75 35.45
CA ALA A 255 13.86 -17.88 34.74
C ALA A 255 13.26 -17.47 33.37
N GLY A 256 13.28 -16.19 33.01
CA GLY A 256 12.74 -15.65 31.77
C GLY A 256 11.24 -15.40 31.80
N ASN A 257 10.58 -15.47 32.95
CA ASN A 257 9.18 -15.11 33.09
C ASN A 257 9.03 -13.59 33.16
N GLU A 258 8.04 -13.04 32.47
CA GLU A 258 7.73 -11.62 32.52
C GLU A 258 7.31 -11.20 33.94
N VAL A 259 7.91 -10.11 34.41
CA VAL A 259 7.61 -9.52 35.73
C VAL A 259 7.13 -8.09 35.55
N ASP A 260 6.17 -7.69 36.40
CA ASP A 260 5.69 -6.31 36.46
C ASP A 260 6.83 -5.34 36.77
N TYR A 261 6.61 -4.06 36.43
CA TYR A 261 7.60 -3.00 36.61
C TYR A 261 8.17 -3.02 38.05
N PRO A 262 9.48 -3.27 38.21
CA PRO A 262 10.06 -3.49 39.54
C PRO A 262 10.09 -2.20 40.37
N ALA A 263 9.97 -2.35 41.69
CA ALA A 263 9.89 -1.26 42.67
C ALA A 263 11.19 -0.42 42.83
N CYS A 264 12.17 -0.56 41.94
CA CYS A 264 13.37 0.28 41.88
C CYS A 264 13.05 1.74 41.46
N SER A 265 11.79 2.13 41.30
CA SER A 265 11.32 3.45 40.85
C SER A 265 11.74 4.64 41.73
N ASN A 266 12.16 4.39 42.97
CA ASN A 266 12.49 5.45 43.93
C ASN A 266 13.97 5.91 43.85
N THR A 267 14.79 5.32 42.98
CA THR A 267 16.19 5.72 42.80
C THR A 267 16.31 6.81 41.74
N VAL A 268 16.81 7.99 42.13
CA VAL A 268 17.03 9.13 41.22
C VAL A 268 18.32 8.98 40.39
N ASP A 269 19.25 8.15 40.87
CA ASP A 269 20.52 7.87 40.21
C ASP A 269 20.42 6.61 39.32
N GLN A 270 20.91 6.71 38.08
CA GLN A 270 20.87 5.62 37.11
C GLN A 270 21.76 4.43 37.51
N ALA A 271 22.90 4.68 38.16
CA ALA A 271 23.78 3.61 38.62
C ALA A 271 23.14 2.85 39.79
N ALA A 272 22.51 3.57 40.74
CA ALA A 272 21.70 2.99 41.79
C ALA A 272 20.49 2.18 41.26
N TYR A 273 19.83 2.66 40.21
CA TYR A 273 18.73 1.94 39.55
C TYR A 273 19.22 0.63 38.93
N ALA A 274 20.29 0.67 38.13
CA ALA A 274 20.86 -0.52 37.50
C ALA A 274 21.35 -1.55 38.55
N LYS A 275 21.97 -1.07 39.63
CA LYS A 275 22.36 -1.93 40.75
C LYS A 275 21.16 -2.58 41.41
N CYS A 276 20.08 -1.82 41.67
CA CYS A 276 18.84 -2.36 42.23
C CYS A 276 18.23 -3.46 41.34
N MET A 277 18.18 -3.24 40.03
CA MET A 277 17.69 -4.24 39.07
C MET A 277 18.53 -5.53 39.12
N ASN A 278 19.86 -5.39 39.09
CA ASN A 278 20.77 -6.53 39.12
C ASN A 278 20.72 -7.27 40.48
N ASP A 279 20.68 -6.56 41.61
CA ASP A 279 20.57 -7.15 42.95
C ASP A 279 19.28 -7.96 43.13
N ASN A 280 18.19 -7.57 42.44
CA ASN A 280 16.91 -8.26 42.45
C ASN A 280 16.77 -9.31 41.32
N ASN A 281 17.85 -9.60 40.58
CA ASN A 281 17.86 -10.50 39.42
C ASN A 281 16.78 -10.16 38.38
N VAL A 282 16.50 -8.88 38.18
CA VAL A 282 15.58 -8.41 37.15
C VAL A 282 16.36 -8.20 35.85
N LEU A 283 16.04 -9.02 34.87
CA LEU A 283 16.58 -8.99 33.52
C LEU A 283 15.63 -8.22 32.59
N PHE A 284 16.11 -7.89 31.40
CA PHE A 284 15.31 -7.30 30.35
C PHE A 284 15.11 -8.32 29.22
N PHE A 285 13.87 -8.56 28.83
CA PHE A 285 13.58 -9.38 27.67
C PHE A 285 13.18 -8.52 26.47
N THR A 286 13.57 -8.97 25.29
CA THR A 286 13.14 -8.39 24.02
C THR A 286 12.65 -9.47 23.08
N GLN A 287 11.42 -9.31 22.60
CA GLN A 287 10.84 -10.07 21.49
C GLN A 287 11.05 -9.30 20.19
N TYR A 288 11.70 -9.92 19.22
CA TYR A 288 12.06 -9.23 17.98
C TYR A 288 12.04 -10.13 16.74
N HIS A 289 11.95 -9.48 15.58
CA HIS A 289 12.25 -10.08 14.29
C HIS A 289 13.60 -9.59 13.78
N PRO A 290 14.55 -10.50 13.46
CA PRO A 290 15.80 -10.12 12.81
C PRO A 290 15.58 -9.62 11.37
N ALA A 291 16.56 -8.87 10.84
CA ALA A 291 16.50 -8.20 9.55
C ALA A 291 16.32 -9.16 8.35
N ASP A 292 16.82 -10.39 8.45
CA ASP A 292 16.67 -11.44 7.44
C ASP A 292 15.20 -11.83 7.19
N ARG A 293 14.31 -11.59 8.16
CA ARG A 293 12.86 -11.85 8.02
C ARG A 293 12.13 -10.79 7.20
N LEU A 294 12.78 -9.68 6.84
CA LEU A 294 12.13 -8.57 6.14
C LEU A 294 11.48 -8.98 4.82
N VAL A 295 12.24 -9.66 3.95
CA VAL A 295 11.74 -10.11 2.64
C VAL A 295 10.63 -11.16 2.77
N PRO A 296 10.76 -12.21 3.61
CA PRO A 296 9.66 -13.10 3.92
C PRO A 296 8.38 -12.38 4.38
N PHE A 297 8.49 -11.37 5.23
CA PHE A 297 7.32 -10.61 5.73
C PHE A 297 6.64 -9.83 4.61
N GLN A 298 7.41 -9.20 3.72
CA GLN A 298 6.89 -8.52 2.54
C GLN A 298 6.18 -9.49 1.61
N LEU A 299 6.71 -10.71 1.42
CA LEU A 299 6.07 -11.75 0.62
C LEU A 299 4.75 -12.23 1.24
N PHE A 300 4.72 -12.49 2.56
CA PHE A 300 3.49 -12.89 3.25
C PHE A 300 2.40 -11.83 3.13
N GLU A 301 2.72 -10.57 3.40
CA GLU A 301 1.75 -9.48 3.30
C GLU A 301 1.25 -9.29 1.87
N SER A 302 2.18 -9.28 0.89
CA SER A 302 1.79 -9.20 -0.52
C SER A 302 0.91 -10.37 -0.95
N ALA A 303 1.19 -11.59 -0.50
CA ALA A 303 0.36 -12.76 -0.81
C ALA A 303 -1.06 -12.62 -0.26
N ILE A 304 -1.23 -12.15 0.99
CA ILE A 304 -2.54 -11.90 1.61
C ILE A 304 -3.35 -10.92 0.74
N PHE A 305 -2.75 -9.78 0.39
CA PHE A 305 -3.44 -8.74 -0.37
C PHE A 305 -3.74 -9.15 -1.82
N LEU A 306 -2.87 -9.94 -2.46
CA LEU A 306 -3.12 -10.47 -3.80
C LEU A 306 -4.25 -11.52 -3.80
N VAL A 307 -4.31 -12.39 -2.79
CA VAL A 307 -5.42 -13.35 -2.62
C VAL A 307 -6.75 -12.62 -2.41
N LEU A 308 -6.76 -11.59 -1.55
CA LEU A 308 -7.93 -10.74 -1.35
C LEU A 308 -8.34 -10.03 -2.65
N ALA A 309 -7.38 -9.48 -3.40
CA ALA A 309 -7.61 -8.85 -4.69
C ALA A 309 -8.27 -9.81 -5.69
N ALA A 310 -7.75 -11.04 -5.80
CA ALA A 310 -8.31 -12.07 -6.69
C ALA A 310 -9.76 -12.42 -6.30
N GLY A 311 -10.05 -12.60 -5.01
CA GLY A 311 -11.40 -12.87 -4.51
C GLY A 311 -12.38 -11.71 -4.80
N LEU A 312 -11.94 -10.46 -4.63
CA LEU A 312 -12.73 -9.26 -4.90
C LEU A 312 -13.00 -9.06 -6.40
N LEU A 313 -12.00 -9.31 -7.26
CA LEU A 313 -12.21 -9.32 -8.71
C LEU A 313 -13.21 -10.42 -9.10
N ALA A 314 -13.06 -11.63 -8.59
CA ALA A 314 -14.01 -12.72 -8.84
C ALA A 314 -15.44 -12.34 -8.43
N LEU A 315 -15.60 -11.67 -7.28
CA LEU A 315 -16.88 -11.13 -6.82
C LEU A 315 -17.43 -10.09 -7.81
N ALA A 316 -16.62 -9.13 -8.25
CA ALA A 316 -17.04 -8.10 -9.22
C ALA A 316 -17.52 -8.74 -10.54
N PHE A 317 -16.75 -9.68 -11.10
CA PHE A 317 -17.12 -10.41 -12.30
C PHE A 317 -18.42 -11.22 -12.11
N ALA A 318 -18.57 -11.89 -10.97
CA ALA A 318 -19.78 -12.64 -10.65
C ALA A 318 -21.01 -11.73 -10.55
N ARG A 319 -20.89 -10.54 -9.96
CA ARG A 319 -21.99 -9.57 -9.85
C ARG A 319 -22.39 -9.00 -11.22
N VAL A 320 -21.44 -8.61 -12.04
CA VAL A 320 -21.71 -8.09 -13.39
C VAL A 320 -22.35 -9.15 -14.28
N ARG A 321 -21.89 -10.40 -14.21
CA ARG A 321 -22.48 -11.52 -14.96
C ARG A 321 -23.93 -11.80 -14.57
N ARG A 322 -24.27 -11.71 -13.29
CA ARG A 322 -25.65 -11.93 -12.80
C ARG A 322 -26.59 -10.81 -13.26
N ALA A 323 -26.13 -9.56 -13.29
CA ALA A 323 -26.93 -8.41 -13.69
C ALA A 323 -27.46 -8.45 -15.14
N ARG A 324 -26.87 -9.29 -16.01
CA ARG A 324 -27.32 -9.51 -17.40
C ARG A 324 -28.49 -10.50 -17.52
N ARG A 325 -28.73 -11.33 -16.51
CA ARG A 325 -29.73 -12.42 -16.58
C ARG A 325 -31.17 -11.96 -16.25
N ILE A 326 -31.36 -10.67 -16.01
CA ILE A 326 -32.63 -10.01 -15.69
C ILE A 326 -32.91 -9.04 -16.84
#